data_AF-A0A7J4F7L1-F1
#
_entry.id   AF-A0A7J4F7L1-F1
#
_cell.length_a   1.000
_cell.length_b   1.000
_cell.length_c   1.000
_cell.angle_alpha   90.00
_cell.angle_beta   90.00
_cell.angle_gamma   90.00
#
_symmetry.space_group_name_H-M   'P 1'
#
loop_
_entity.id
_entity.type
_entity.pdbx_description
1 polymer ?
#
loop_
_entity_poly.entity_id
_entity_poly.type
_entity_poly.pdbx_seq_one_letter_code
_entity_poly.pdbx_strand_id
1 'polypeptide(L)' 'MNDIVFRAIGVIRTPFGGPGDAPRRPGGTERGEVEVFPEFRDGLKEIEGFSH' A
#
# COMPACT_ATOMS: atom_id res chain seq x y z
N MET A 1 22.87 -19.20 -6.61
CA MET A 1 21.58 -18.49 -6.49
C MET A 1 21.92 -17.11 -5.95
N ASN A 2 21.50 -16.04 -6.64
CA ASN A 2 21.75 -14.68 -6.18
C ASN A 2 20.61 -14.22 -5.28
N ASP A 3 20.93 -13.35 -4.33
CA ASP A 3 19.94 -12.73 -3.47
C ASP A 3 19.06 -11.74 -4.25
N ILE A 4 17.78 -11.69 -3.88
CA ILE A 4 16.84 -10.68 -4.34
C ILE A 4 16.55 -9.76 -3.16
N VAL A 5 16.91 -8.49 -3.30
CA VAL A 5 16.72 -7.48 -2.25
C VAL A 5 15.55 -6.58 -2.62
N PHE A 6 14.59 -6.44 -1.70
CA PHE A 6 13.45 -5.55 -1.88
C PHE A 6 13.72 -4.17 -1.26
N ARG A 7 13.28 -3.13 -1.96
CA ARG A 7 13.25 -1.76 -1.47
C ARG A 7 11.79 -1.32 -1.33
N ALA A 8 11.43 -0.81 -0.14
CA ALA A 8 10.12 -0.22 0.08
C ALA A 8 9.96 1.06 -0.76
N ILE A 9 8.76 1.26 -1.33
CA ILE A 9 8.43 2.41 -2.18
C ILE A 9 7.44 3.38 -1.52
N GLY A 10 7.02 3.09 -0.28
CA GLY A 10 5.98 3.84 0.39
C GLY A 10 5.53 3.23 1.71
N VAL A 11 4.45 3.78 2.24
CA VAL A 11 3.82 3.38 3.51
C VAL A 11 2.31 3.27 3.32
N ILE A 12 1.69 2.30 3.98
CA ILE A 12 0.22 2.17 4.03
C ILE A 12 -0.27 2.72 5.36
N ARG A 13 -1.24 3.64 5.33
CA ARG A 13 -1.96 4.15 6.49
C ARG A 13 -3.33 3.47 6.57
N THR A 14 -3.62 2.91 7.73
CA THR A 14 -4.90 2.22 8.01
C THR A 14 -5.39 2.64 9.40
N PRO A 15 -6.69 2.47 9.72
CA PRO A 15 -7.19 2.69 11.07
C PRO A 15 -6.78 1.59 12.07
N PHE A 16 -6.08 0.53 11.63
CA PHE A 16 -5.70 -0.61 12.47
C PHE A 16 -4.36 -0.32 13.16
N GLY A 17 -4.38 -0.24 14.49
CA GLY A 17 -3.21 0.12 15.31
C GLY A 17 -2.28 -1.07 15.61
N GLY A 18 -2.78 -2.29 15.53
CA GLY A 18 -2.00 -3.50 15.78
C GLY A 18 -2.48 -4.75 15.05
N PRO A 19 -1.72 -5.86 15.14
CA PRO A 19 -1.95 -7.09 14.37
C PRO A 19 -3.31 -7.76 14.58
N GLY A 20 -4.02 -7.45 15.67
CA GLY A 20 -5.36 -7.98 15.98
C GLY A 20 -6.51 -7.07 15.57
N ASP A 21 -6.24 -5.82 15.21
CA ASP A 21 -7.29 -4.83 14.89
C ASP A 21 -7.76 -4.96 13.44
N ALA A 22 -6.87 -5.44 12.56
CA ALA A 22 -7.20 -5.64 11.15
C ALA A 22 -8.17 -6.82 10.96
N PRO A 23 -9.15 -6.71 10.04
CA PRO A 23 -10.09 -7.77 9.77
C PRO A 23 -9.37 -9.02 9.24
N ARG A 24 -9.71 -10.19 9.79
CA ARG A 24 -9.12 -11.48 9.40
C ARG A 24 -9.43 -11.87 7.94
N ARG A 25 -10.49 -11.30 7.35
CA ARG A 25 -10.90 -11.56 5.97
C ARG A 25 -10.97 -10.25 5.17
N PRO A 26 -10.65 -10.27 3.87
CA PRO A 26 -10.84 -9.12 3.00
C PRO A 26 -12.33 -8.76 2.88
N GLY A 27 -12.62 -7.52 2.49
CA GLY A 27 -13.99 -7.01 2.36
C GLY A 27 -14.42 -6.03 3.46
N GLY A 28 -13.47 -5.51 4.23
CA GLY A 28 -13.73 -4.37 5.11
C GLY A 28 -14.09 -3.12 4.30
N THR A 29 -14.95 -2.27 4.86
CA THR A 29 -15.32 -0.96 4.29
C THR A 29 -14.39 0.16 4.74
N GLU A 30 -13.39 -0.16 5.56
CA GLU A 30 -12.45 0.80 6.11
C GLU A 30 -11.56 1.38 5.01
N ARG A 31 -11.41 2.71 5.02
CA ARG A 31 -10.56 3.41 4.07
C ARG A 31 -9.11 3.33 4.49
N GLY A 32 -8.24 2.91 3.56
CA GLY A 32 -6.79 3.01 3.68
C GLY A 32 -6.22 4.06 2.72
N GLU A 33 -5.01 4.53 3.02
CA GLU A 33 -4.24 5.42 2.15
C GLU A 33 -2.86 4.83 1.90
N VAL A 34 -2.36 4.95 0.66
CA VAL A 34 -1.02 4.52 0.28
C VAL A 34 -0.19 5.77 -0.02
N GLU A 35 0.80 6.04 0.84
CA GLU A 35 1.77 7.12 0.66
C GLU A 35 2.95 6.58 -0.15
N VAL A 36 3.12 7.02 -1.40
CA VAL A 36 4.28 6.65 -2.22
C VAL A 36 5.40 7.66 -2.02
N PHE A 37 6.64 7.19 -1.85
CA PHE A 37 7.78 8.09 -1.66
C PHE A 37 8.02 8.96 -2.90
N PRO A 38 8.47 10.23 -2.73
CA PRO A 38 8.59 11.17 -3.84
C PRO A 38 9.44 10.68 -5.00
N GLU A 39 10.48 9.88 -4.75
CA GLU A 39 11.34 9.32 -5.82
C GLU A 39 10.62 8.33 -6.76
N PHE A 40 9.43 7.83 -6.37
CA PHE A 40 8.64 6.87 -7.15
C PHE A 40 7.35 7.47 -7.73
N ARG A 41 7.12 8.78 -7.54
CA ARG A 41 5.87 9.46 -7.96
C ARG A 41 5.52 9.26 -9.43
N ASP A 42 6.53 9.20 -10.30
CA ASP A 42 6.33 9.11 -11.75
C ASP A 42 5.68 7.76 -12.14
N GLY A 43 5.83 6.74 -11.29
CA GLY A 43 5.17 5.44 -11.44
C GLY A 43 3.65 5.46 -11.16
N LEU A 44 3.12 6.56 -10.61
CA LEU A 44 1.68 6.74 -10.39
C LEU A 44 0.94 7.31 -11.60
N LYS A 45 1.66 7.63 -12.69
CA LYS A 45 1.03 8.15 -13.90
C LYS A 45 -0.08 7.19 -14.38
N GLU A 46 -1.24 7.76 -14.72
CA GLU A 46 -2.43 7.05 -15.22
C GLU A 46 -3.16 6.14 -14.20
N ILE A 47 -2.71 6.06 -12.95
CA ILE A 47 -3.36 5.22 -11.93
C ILE A 47 -4.84 5.60 -11.70
N GLU A 48 -5.18 6.87 -11.88
CA GLU A 48 -6.55 7.40 -11.74
C GLU A 48 -7.52 6.84 -12.80
N GLY A 49 -7.03 6.25 -13.88
CA GLY A 49 -7.85 5.62 -14.93
C GLY A 49 -8.39 4.24 -14.54
N PHE A 50 -7.96 3.68 -13.40
CA PHE A 50 -8.35 2.36 -12.92
C PHE A 50 -9.31 2.45 -11.73
N SER A 51 -10.13 1.41 -11.55
CA SER A 51 -11.03 1.31 -10.39
C SER A 51 -10.57 0.32 -9.32
N HIS A 52 -9.75 -0.67 -9.70
CA HIS A 52 -9.23 -1.74 -8.85
C HIS A 52 -7.90 -2.24 -9.40
#